data_AF-W7L787-F1
#
_entry.id   AF-W7L787-F1
#
_cell.length_a   1.000
_cell.length_b   1.000
_cell.length_c   1.000
_cell.angle_alpha   90.00
_cell.angle_beta   90.00
_cell.angle_gamma   90.00
#
_symmetry.space_group_name_H-M   'P 1'
#
loop_
_entity.id
_entity.type
_entity.pdbx_description
1 polymer ?
#
loop_
_entity_poly.entity_id
_entity_poly.type
_entity_poly.pdbx_seq_one_letter_code
_entity_poly.pdbx_strand_id
1 'polypeptide(L)'
;MILPLLFFLVLAQPYHNVSYSVTVTVNNTVYQFTYNFTILQENSSTVTFNVTVSSLGFENTERYVVGINDPYPLPEDFRAFNTSDLTFVRNATLDGVQMQEYKGIFNALGKYNVPVTAYFNDGVLYSLNGSSDGVTVEVTQTPTTSTSTSTSTFSYLPLIVFVIAIVVAVVILLKIGKI
;
A
#
# COMPACT_ATOMS: atom_id res chain seq x y z
N MET A 1 11.46 8.07 42.84
CA MET A 1 10.11 8.63 42.59
C MET A 1 9.89 8.61 41.08
N ILE A 2 9.03 7.69 40.63
CA ILE A 2 8.13 7.69 39.45
C ILE A 2 8.66 8.21 38.08
N LEU A 3 8.73 7.28 37.09
CA LEU A 3 8.41 7.32 35.63
C LEU A 3 8.33 8.70 34.92
N PRO A 4 8.82 8.89 33.66
CA PRO A 4 8.47 8.01 32.52
C PRO A 4 9.65 7.56 31.64
N LEU A 5 9.73 6.34 31.10
CA LEU A 5 8.78 5.60 30.25
C LEU A 5 8.18 6.44 29.12
N LEU A 6 9.03 7.08 28.34
CA LEU A 6 8.76 7.42 26.95
C LEU A 6 9.72 6.59 26.10
N PHE A 7 9.57 5.27 26.20
CA PHE A 7 10.01 4.39 25.13
C PHE A 7 9.19 4.80 23.90
N PHE A 8 9.91 5.29 22.90
CA PHE A 8 9.44 5.60 21.56
C PHE A 8 8.35 4.64 21.09
N LEU A 9 7.10 5.06 21.18
CA LEU A 9 6.07 4.62 20.24
C LEU A 9 6.39 5.33 18.93
N VAL A 10 7.40 4.86 18.20
CA VAL A 10 7.39 5.06 16.75
C VAL A 10 6.23 4.20 16.28
N LEU A 11 5.03 4.79 16.24
CA LEU A 11 3.99 4.31 15.36
C LEU A 11 4.65 4.34 13.98
N ALA A 12 5.04 3.17 13.47
CA ALA A 12 5.46 3.02 12.08
C ALA A 12 4.31 3.55 11.25
N GLN A 13 4.41 4.82 10.82
CA GLN A 13 3.42 5.40 9.94
C GLN A 13 3.51 4.62 8.64
N PRO A 14 2.37 4.21 8.07
CA PRO A 14 2.37 3.44 6.85
C PRO A 14 3.10 4.22 5.76
N TYR A 15 4.08 3.57 5.13
CA TYR A 15 5.01 4.22 4.21
C TYR A 15 4.31 4.58 2.88
N HIS A 16 3.23 3.85 2.56
CA HIS A 16 2.41 4.01 1.37
C HIS A 16 1.09 3.27 1.57
N ASN A 17 0.00 3.78 0.98
CA ASN A 17 -1.29 3.11 0.90
C ASN A 17 -1.79 3.11 -0.54
N VAL A 18 -2.36 2.00 -0.98
CA VAL A 18 -3.05 1.91 -2.27
C VAL A 18 -4.44 1.30 -2.07
N SER A 19 -5.43 1.89 -2.73
CA SER A 19 -6.83 1.56 -2.52
C SER A 19 -7.51 1.27 -3.86
N TYR A 20 -8.49 0.36 -3.83
CA TYR A 20 -9.22 -0.08 -5.02
C TYR A 20 -10.71 -0.17 -4.72
N SER A 21 -11.52 0.30 -5.68
CA SER A 21 -12.93 -0.05 -5.75
C SER A 21 -13.08 -1.30 -6.61
N VAL A 22 -13.78 -2.29 -6.08
CA VAL A 22 -14.04 -3.57 -6.76
C VAL A 22 -15.53 -3.75 -6.89
N THR A 23 -16.01 -3.82 -8.12
CA THR A 23 -17.40 -4.11 -8.45
C THR A 23 -17.48 -5.46 -9.15
N VAL A 24 -18.25 -6.39 -8.59
CA VAL A 24 -18.59 -7.66 -9.21
C VAL A 24 -20.08 -7.68 -9.47
N THR A 25 -20.51 -7.87 -10.70
CA THR A 25 -21.93 -8.05 -11.03
C THR A 25 -22.17 -9.49 -11.44
N VAL A 26 -23.15 -10.16 -10.86
CA VAL A 26 -23.57 -11.53 -11.20
C VAL A 26 -25.05 -11.51 -11.53
N ASN A 27 -25.43 -11.80 -12.78
CA ASN A 27 -26.83 -11.84 -13.22
C ASN A 27 -27.65 -10.63 -12.70
N ASN A 28 -27.12 -9.41 -12.92
CA ASN A 28 -27.70 -8.13 -12.49
C ASN A 28 -27.66 -7.83 -10.97
N THR A 29 -27.07 -8.70 -10.15
CA THR A 29 -26.80 -8.42 -8.73
C THR A 29 -25.42 -7.81 -8.57
N VAL A 30 -25.32 -6.63 -7.99
CA VAL A 30 -24.07 -5.88 -7.84
C VAL A 30 -23.50 -6.07 -6.43
N TYR A 31 -22.23 -6.45 -6.36
CA TYR A 31 -21.44 -6.54 -5.13
C TYR A 31 -20.30 -5.53 -5.21
N GLN A 32 -20.17 -4.68 -4.19
CA GLN A 32 -19.15 -3.65 -4.13
C GLN A 32 -18.27 -3.82 -2.90
N PHE A 33 -16.97 -3.72 -3.12
CA PHE A 33 -15.95 -3.82 -2.09
C PHE A 33 -14.93 -2.70 -2.25
N THR A 34 -14.34 -2.29 -1.15
CA THR A 34 -13.14 -1.46 -1.11
C THR A 34 -12.00 -2.30 -0.57
N TYR A 35 -10.91 -2.37 -1.32
CA TYR A 35 -9.66 -3.00 -0.88
C TYR A 35 -8.66 -1.91 -0.56
N ASN A 36 -8.13 -1.90 0.66
CA ASN A 36 -7.10 -0.96 1.09
C ASN A 36 -5.84 -1.73 1.48
N PHE A 37 -4.75 -1.52 0.74
CA PHE A 37 -3.44 -2.08 1.03
C PHE A 37 -2.61 -1.02 1.75
N THR A 38 -2.18 -1.34 2.98
CA THR A 38 -1.40 -0.43 3.82
C THR A 38 -0.04 -1.06 4.08
N ILE A 39 1.01 -0.50 3.47
CA ILE A 39 2.38 -0.99 3.62
C ILE A 39 2.93 -0.52 4.97
N LEU A 40 3.31 -1.48 5.81
CA LEU A 40 3.77 -1.22 7.17
C LEU A 40 5.30 -1.19 7.24
N GLN A 41 5.95 -2.05 6.47
CA GLN A 41 7.40 -2.16 6.44
C GLN A 41 7.86 -2.81 5.13
N GLU A 42 8.95 -2.30 4.59
CA GLU A 42 9.65 -2.90 3.46
C GLU A 42 11.14 -3.01 3.82
N ASN A 43 11.70 -4.19 3.60
CA ASN A 43 13.13 -4.47 3.77
C ASN A 43 13.66 -5.09 2.47
N SER A 44 14.97 -5.34 2.38
CA SER A 44 15.62 -5.83 1.15
C SER A 44 15.14 -7.19 0.61
N SER A 45 14.33 -7.94 1.36
CA SER A 45 13.84 -9.27 0.95
C SER A 45 12.32 -9.44 1.06
N THR A 46 11.65 -8.61 1.86
CA THR A 46 10.25 -8.83 2.24
C THR A 46 9.51 -7.52 2.39
N VAL A 47 8.23 -7.54 2.03
CA VAL A 47 7.27 -6.48 2.33
C VAL A 47 6.19 -7.00 3.28
N THR A 48 5.84 -6.17 4.25
CA THR A 48 4.79 -6.43 5.24
C THR A 48 3.70 -5.38 5.11
N PHE A 49 2.46 -5.82 4.93
CA PHE A 49 1.31 -4.95 4.71
C PHE A 49 0.04 -5.53 5.31
N ASN A 50 -0.96 -4.66 5.51
CA ASN A 50 -2.33 -5.06 5.79
C ASN A 50 -3.19 -4.91 4.53
N VAL A 51 -4.14 -5.82 4.34
CA VAL A 51 -5.23 -5.69 3.39
C VAL A 51 -6.52 -5.56 4.17
N THR A 52 -7.19 -4.42 4.07
CA THR A 52 -8.52 -4.21 4.62
C THR A 52 -9.53 -4.27 3.49
N VAL A 53 -10.44 -5.24 3.55
CA VAL A 53 -11.56 -5.41 2.61
C VAL A 53 -12.83 -4.97 3.32
N SER A 54 -13.53 -3.98 2.77
CA SER A 54 -14.78 -3.49 3.32
C SER A 54 -15.92 -3.47 2.30
N SER A 55 -17.13 -3.68 2.77
CA SER A 55 -18.39 -3.52 2.04
C SER A 55 -19.48 -3.02 3.00
N LEU A 56 -20.71 -2.88 2.53
CA LEU A 56 -21.80 -2.39 3.37
C LEU A 56 -22.04 -3.31 4.58
N GLY A 57 -21.70 -2.84 5.77
CA GLY A 57 -21.85 -3.59 7.03
C GLY A 57 -20.78 -4.67 7.30
N PHE A 58 -19.70 -4.71 6.51
CA PHE A 58 -18.63 -5.69 6.68
C PHE A 58 -17.26 -5.03 6.50
N GLU A 59 -16.31 -5.39 7.37
CA GLU A 59 -14.91 -5.01 7.24
C GLU A 59 -14.05 -6.15 7.79
N ASN A 60 -13.04 -6.58 7.04
CA ASN A 60 -12.06 -7.56 7.46
C ASN A 60 -10.67 -7.05 7.14
N THR A 61 -9.73 -7.25 8.07
CA THR A 61 -8.33 -6.86 7.88
C THR A 61 -7.44 -8.06 8.10
N GLU A 62 -6.56 -8.32 7.12
CA GLU A 62 -5.56 -9.38 7.18
C GLU A 62 -4.16 -8.82 6.99
N ARG A 63 -3.17 -9.44 7.63
CA ARG A 63 -1.77 -9.05 7.55
C ARG A 63 -0.99 -10.05 6.71
N TYR A 64 -0.16 -9.54 5.81
CA TYR A 64 0.67 -10.32 4.90
C TYR A 64 2.16 -9.99 5.11
N VAL A 65 3.00 -11.02 4.98
CA VAL A 65 4.47 -10.91 4.91
C VAL A 65 4.91 -11.74 3.71
N VAL A 66 5.39 -11.08 2.67
CA VAL A 66 5.66 -11.70 1.36
C VAL A 66 7.04 -11.29 0.86
N GLY A 67 7.57 -12.03 -0.11
CA GLY A 67 8.86 -11.71 -0.73
C GLY A 67 8.75 -10.52 -1.66
N ILE A 68 9.78 -9.67 -1.73
CA ILE A 68 9.78 -8.51 -2.64
C ILE A 68 9.77 -8.91 -4.13
N ASN A 69 10.26 -10.13 -4.45
CA ASN A 69 10.24 -10.67 -5.81
C ASN A 69 8.91 -11.35 -6.20
N ASP A 70 7.98 -11.49 -5.25
CA ASP A 70 6.64 -12.02 -5.51
C ASP A 70 5.67 -11.48 -4.45
N PRO A 71 5.26 -10.20 -4.57
CA PRO A 71 4.58 -9.51 -3.48
C PRO A 71 3.08 -9.84 -3.37
N TYR A 72 2.59 -10.89 -4.03
CA TYR A 72 1.16 -11.26 -4.01
C TYR A 72 0.64 -11.46 -2.58
N PRO A 73 -0.53 -10.89 -2.19
CA PRO A 73 -1.53 -10.21 -3.04
C PRO A 73 -1.35 -8.69 -3.20
N LEU A 74 -0.23 -8.09 -2.79
CA LEU A 74 0.01 -6.66 -3.00
C LEU A 74 -0.02 -6.34 -4.51
N PRO A 75 -0.77 -5.32 -4.96
CA PRO A 75 -0.96 -5.03 -6.38
C PRO A 75 0.20 -4.22 -6.98
N GLU A 76 1.43 -4.66 -6.70
CA GLU A 76 2.70 -4.08 -7.16
C GLU A 76 3.51 -5.15 -7.92
N ASP A 77 4.56 -4.73 -8.63
CA ASP A 77 5.40 -5.61 -9.47
C ASP A 77 4.59 -6.51 -10.43
N PHE A 78 3.61 -5.92 -11.12
CA PHE A 78 2.74 -6.61 -12.08
C PHE A 78 1.90 -7.74 -11.47
N ARG A 79 1.69 -7.71 -10.15
CA ARG A 79 0.74 -8.58 -9.45
C ARG A 79 -0.59 -7.88 -9.26
N ALA A 80 -1.67 -8.65 -9.25
CA ALA A 80 -2.98 -8.18 -8.84
C ALA A 80 -3.58 -9.17 -7.84
N PHE A 81 -4.23 -8.65 -6.80
CA PHE A 81 -4.96 -9.47 -5.84
C PHE A 81 -6.08 -10.26 -6.54
N ASN A 82 -6.40 -11.43 -6.01
CA ASN A 82 -7.44 -12.33 -6.52
C ASN A 82 -7.27 -12.70 -8.01
N THR A 83 -6.05 -12.65 -8.54
CA THR A 83 -5.77 -13.05 -9.92
C THR A 83 -4.80 -14.23 -10.00
N SER A 84 -4.90 -14.98 -11.09
CA SER A 84 -3.95 -16.00 -11.51
C SER A 84 -3.60 -15.85 -12.99
N ASP A 85 -2.48 -16.47 -13.39
CA ASP A 85 -2.07 -16.61 -14.79
C ASP A 85 -1.92 -15.29 -15.56
N LEU A 86 -1.58 -14.21 -14.84
CA LEU A 86 -1.31 -12.91 -15.46
C LEU A 86 -0.12 -13.01 -16.41
N THR A 87 -0.40 -12.76 -17.68
CA THR A 87 0.58 -12.82 -18.77
C THR A 87 0.63 -11.47 -19.48
N PHE A 88 1.83 -10.94 -19.65
CA PHE A 88 2.04 -9.70 -20.40
C PHE A 88 1.55 -9.86 -21.84
N VAL A 89 0.84 -8.85 -22.33
CA VAL A 89 0.33 -8.81 -23.71
C VAL A 89 1.09 -7.76 -24.51
N ARG A 90 1.05 -6.51 -24.07
CA ARG A 90 1.62 -5.37 -24.79
C ARG A 90 1.74 -4.13 -23.91
N ASN A 91 2.47 -3.15 -24.39
CA ASN A 91 2.33 -1.78 -23.92
C ASN A 91 1.06 -1.16 -24.51
N ALA A 92 0.32 -0.42 -23.70
CA ALA A 92 -0.92 0.26 -24.06
C ALA A 92 -0.86 1.73 -23.60
N THR A 93 -1.81 2.53 -24.06
CA THR A 93 -2.00 3.90 -23.58
C THR A 93 -3.45 4.05 -23.15
N LEU A 94 -3.65 4.46 -21.91
CA LEU A 94 -4.97 4.72 -21.33
C LEU A 94 -4.95 6.14 -20.75
N ASP A 95 -5.90 6.97 -21.17
CA ASP A 95 -5.99 8.40 -20.79
C ASP A 95 -4.67 9.19 -20.96
N GLY A 96 -3.90 8.86 -22.00
CA GLY A 96 -2.61 9.49 -22.30
C GLY A 96 -1.43 8.99 -21.45
N VAL A 97 -1.65 8.06 -20.52
CA VAL A 97 -0.61 7.43 -19.71
C VAL A 97 -0.20 6.11 -20.34
N GLN A 98 1.11 5.89 -20.47
CA GLN A 98 1.64 4.61 -20.94
C GLN A 98 1.50 3.56 -19.84
N MET A 99 0.88 2.44 -20.17
CA MET A 99 0.59 1.34 -19.26
C MET A 99 1.00 0.01 -19.88
N GLN A 100 1.06 -1.04 -19.06
CA GLN A 100 1.30 -2.41 -19.51
C GLN A 100 0.03 -3.23 -19.36
N GLU A 101 -0.42 -3.81 -20.48
CA GLU A 101 -1.61 -4.67 -20.55
C GLU A 101 -1.22 -6.12 -20.26
N TYR A 102 -1.93 -6.73 -19.32
CA TYR A 102 -1.82 -8.13 -18.95
C TYR A 102 -3.18 -8.81 -19.09
N LYS A 103 -3.19 -10.12 -19.37
CA LYS A 103 -4.40 -10.96 -19.33
C LYS A 103 -4.23 -12.06 -18.31
N GLY A 104 -5.30 -12.38 -17.61
CA GLY A 104 -5.30 -13.46 -16.62
C GLY A 104 -6.72 -13.83 -16.22
N ILE A 105 -6.85 -14.52 -15.09
CA ILE A 105 -8.12 -14.92 -14.52
C ILE A 105 -8.31 -14.24 -13.17
N PHE A 106 -9.45 -13.60 -12.95
CA PHE A 106 -9.85 -13.06 -11.66
C PHE A 106 -10.80 -14.03 -10.95
N ASN A 107 -10.51 -14.37 -9.70
CA ASN A 107 -11.37 -15.18 -8.85
C ASN A 107 -12.37 -14.27 -8.11
N ALA A 108 -13.57 -14.15 -8.66
CA ALA A 108 -14.64 -13.35 -8.08
C ALA A 108 -15.45 -14.18 -7.06
N LEU A 109 -15.62 -13.60 -5.87
CA LEU A 109 -16.46 -14.14 -4.79
C LEU A 109 -16.11 -15.58 -4.37
N GLY A 110 -14.87 -16.02 -4.58
CA GLY A 110 -14.43 -17.39 -4.26
C GLY A 110 -15.04 -18.48 -5.16
N LYS A 111 -15.75 -18.10 -6.23
CA LYS A 111 -16.59 -19.03 -7.02
C LYS A 111 -16.45 -18.89 -8.53
N TYR A 112 -16.31 -17.67 -9.03
CA TYR A 112 -16.33 -17.41 -10.47
C TYR A 112 -14.93 -17.08 -10.96
N ASN A 113 -14.48 -17.79 -11.98
CA ASN A 113 -13.22 -17.50 -12.66
C ASN A 113 -13.54 -16.68 -13.91
N VAL A 114 -13.15 -15.40 -13.90
CA VAL A 114 -13.48 -14.45 -14.97
C VAL A 114 -12.20 -14.11 -15.71
N PRO A 115 -12.11 -14.33 -17.03
CA PRO A 115 -11.01 -13.81 -17.84
C PRO A 115 -11.02 -12.29 -17.80
N VAL A 116 -9.87 -11.70 -17.50
CA VAL A 116 -9.72 -10.26 -17.29
C VAL A 116 -8.53 -9.70 -18.05
N THR A 117 -8.62 -8.41 -18.34
CA THR A 117 -7.52 -7.58 -18.80
C THR A 117 -7.16 -6.62 -17.67
N ALA A 118 -5.88 -6.60 -17.29
CA ALA A 118 -5.33 -5.74 -16.25
C ALA A 118 -4.37 -4.72 -16.87
N TYR A 119 -4.43 -3.49 -16.41
CA TYR A 119 -3.53 -2.40 -16.81
C TYR A 119 -2.69 -2.00 -15.61
N PHE A 120 -1.38 -1.97 -15.82
CA PHE A 120 -0.41 -1.56 -14.81
C PHE A 120 0.23 -0.24 -15.20
N ASN A 121 0.32 0.67 -14.24
CA ASN A 121 1.08 1.91 -14.35
C ASN A 121 2.28 1.79 -13.40
N ASP A 122 3.50 1.81 -13.95
CA ASP A 122 4.74 1.66 -13.18
C ASP A 122 4.75 0.44 -12.25
N GLY A 123 4.30 -0.71 -12.75
CA GLY A 123 4.23 -1.95 -11.97
C GLY A 123 3.05 -2.05 -10.98
N VAL A 124 2.34 -0.95 -10.71
CA VAL A 124 1.17 -0.92 -9.82
C VAL A 124 -0.11 -1.12 -10.61
N LEU A 125 -1.04 -1.94 -10.10
CA LEU A 125 -2.33 -2.15 -10.76
C LEU A 125 -3.10 -0.81 -10.84
N TYR A 126 -3.46 -0.41 -12.04
CA TYR A 126 -4.28 0.78 -12.28
C TYR A 126 -5.76 0.41 -12.41
N SER A 127 -6.05 -0.54 -13.28
CA SER A 127 -7.40 -1.06 -13.46
C SER A 127 -7.39 -2.51 -13.95
N LEU A 128 -8.49 -3.22 -13.72
CA LEU A 128 -8.70 -4.56 -14.22
C LEU A 128 -10.19 -4.75 -14.51
N ASN A 129 -10.52 -5.29 -15.67
CA ASN A 129 -11.90 -5.59 -16.02
C ASN A 129 -12.03 -6.86 -16.85
N GLY A 130 -13.21 -7.45 -16.82
CA GLY A 130 -13.55 -8.59 -17.65
C GLY A 130 -14.98 -9.05 -17.45
N SER A 131 -15.41 -9.96 -18.32
CA SER A 131 -16.75 -10.55 -18.25
C SER A 131 -16.76 -11.97 -18.81
N SER A 132 -17.49 -12.86 -18.14
CA SER A 132 -17.80 -14.21 -18.60
C SER A 132 -19.08 -14.69 -17.95
N ASP A 133 -19.92 -15.41 -18.70
CA ASP A 133 -21.07 -16.18 -18.18
C ASP A 133 -22.01 -15.40 -17.23
N GLY A 134 -22.35 -14.16 -17.60
CA GLY A 134 -23.24 -13.31 -16.79
C GLY A 134 -22.57 -12.70 -15.55
N VAL A 135 -21.25 -12.85 -15.41
CA VAL A 135 -20.41 -12.19 -14.41
C VAL A 135 -19.59 -11.09 -15.07
N THR A 136 -19.54 -9.91 -14.45
CA THR A 136 -18.61 -8.83 -14.81
C THR A 136 -17.77 -8.48 -13.59
N VAL A 137 -16.50 -8.18 -13.81
CA VAL A 137 -15.58 -7.69 -12.78
C VAL A 137 -15.01 -6.37 -13.26
N GLU A 138 -15.00 -5.39 -12.37
CA GLU A 138 -14.35 -4.10 -12.56
C GLU A 138 -13.58 -3.76 -11.28
N VAL A 139 -12.30 -3.45 -11.45
CA VAL A 139 -11.38 -3.04 -10.39
C VAL A 139 -10.74 -1.75 -10.86
N THR A 140 -10.83 -0.71 -10.04
CA THR A 140 -10.26 0.60 -10.36
C THR A 140 -9.52 1.12 -9.14
N GLN A 141 -8.27 1.52 -9.34
CA GLN A 141 -7.48 2.19 -8.31
C GLN A 141 -8.19 3.49 -7.92
N THR A 142 -8.46 3.68 -6.63
CA THR A 142 -8.94 4.96 -6.14
C THR A 142 -7.75 5.92 -5.97
N PRO A 143 -7.90 7.21 -6.28
CA PRO A 143 -6.81 8.16 -6.16
C PRO A 143 -6.28 8.15 -4.72
N THR A 144 -5.02 7.79 -4.55
CA THR A 144 -4.35 7.87 -3.26
C THR A 144 -4.02 9.34 -3.01
N THR A 145 -4.65 9.96 -2.01
CA THR A 145 -4.07 11.15 -1.39
C THR A 145 -2.82 10.69 -0.64
N SER A 146 -1.71 10.58 -1.36
CA SER A 146 -0.42 10.22 -0.78
C SER A 146 0.03 11.37 0.11
N THR A 147 -0.21 11.26 1.42
CA THR A 147 0.61 11.98 2.41
C THR A 147 1.97 11.29 2.45
N SER A 148 2.78 11.49 1.42
CA SER A 148 4.20 11.18 1.46
C SER A 148 4.82 12.11 2.50
N THR A 149 4.90 11.69 3.75
CA THR A 149 5.86 12.29 4.67
C THR A 149 7.22 11.72 4.27
N SER A 150 7.83 12.36 3.27
CA SER A 150 9.27 12.19 3.09
C SER A 150 9.89 12.49 4.45
N THR A 151 10.54 11.51 5.06
CA THR A 151 11.40 11.72 6.22
C THR A 151 12.63 12.46 5.71
N SER A 152 12.42 13.72 5.32
CA SER A 152 13.49 14.65 5.03
C SER A 152 14.26 14.86 6.33
N THR A 153 15.55 15.09 6.22
CA THR A 153 16.50 15.32 7.33
C THR A 153 16.02 16.40 8.33
N PHE A 154 15.01 17.21 7.96
CA PHE A 154 14.29 18.14 8.82
C PHE A 154 13.47 17.51 9.95
N SER A 155 13.04 16.25 9.85
CA SER A 155 12.32 15.58 10.95
C SER A 155 13.21 15.36 12.18
N TYR A 156 14.53 15.33 12.00
CA TYR A 156 15.51 15.28 13.08
C TYR A 156 15.99 16.66 13.53
N LEU A 157 15.56 17.75 12.87
CA LEU A 157 15.96 19.11 13.24
C LEU A 157 15.68 19.43 14.72
N PRO A 158 14.51 19.08 15.31
CA PRO A 158 14.26 19.32 16.73
C PRO A 158 15.21 18.53 17.63
N LEU A 159 15.53 17.29 17.26
CA LEU A 159 16.43 16.41 18.02
C LEU A 159 17.89 16.90 17.94
N ILE A 160 18.35 17.33 16.77
CA ILE A 160 19.70 17.88 16.55
C ILE A 160 19.87 19.19 17.34
N VAL A 161 18.88 20.09 17.30
CA VAL A 161 18.89 21.33 18.09
C VAL A 161 18.93 21.02 19.59
N PHE A 162 18.18 20.02 20.05
CA PHE A 162 18.17 19.61 21.45
C PHE A 162 19.53 19.08 21.92
N VAL A 163 20.20 18.25 21.12
CA VAL A 163 21.56 17.74 21.44
C VAL A 163 22.58 18.87 21.50
N ILE A 164 22.54 19.82 20.54
CA ILE A 164 23.44 20.99 20.53
C ILE A 164 23.22 21.85 21.79
N ALA A 165 21.97 22.09 22.18
CA ALA A 165 21.65 22.88 23.37
C ALA A 165 22.21 22.24 24.66
N ILE A 166 22.12 20.90 24.78
CA ILE A 166 22.71 20.17 25.91
C ILE A 166 24.22 20.32 25.93
N VAL A 167 24.90 20.14 24.80
CA VAL A 167 26.37 20.28 24.71
C VAL A 167 26.80 21.69 25.11
N VAL A 168 26.11 22.73 24.63
CA VAL A 168 26.41 24.12 25.00
C VAL A 168 26.19 24.36 26.49
N ALA A 169 25.09 23.87 27.06
CA ALA A 169 24.81 24.01 28.49
C ALA A 169 25.90 23.34 29.36
N VAL A 170 26.35 22.15 28.98
CA VAL A 170 27.44 21.44 29.68
C VAL A 170 28.75 22.21 29.59
N VAL A 171 29.10 22.75 28.41
CA VAL A 171 30.32 23.56 28.23
C VAL A 171 30.28 24.83 29.06
N ILE A 172 29.13 25.51 29.14
CA ILE A 172 28.94 26.70 29.98
C ILE A 172 29.08 26.34 31.46
N LEU A 173 28.46 25.26 31.92
CA LEU A 173 28.57 24.79 33.31
C LEU A 173 30.02 24.43 33.67
N LEU A 174 30.77 23.77 32.78
CA LEU A 174 32.18 23.46 32.98
C LEU A 174 33.07 24.71 33.00
N LYS A 175 32.74 25.74 32.21
CA LYS A 175 33.47 27.02 32.23
C LYS A 175 33.21 27.82 33.50
N ILE A 176 31.98 27.82 34.02
CA ILE A 176 31.60 28.53 35.25
C ILE A 176 32.11 27.78 36.48
N GLY A 177 32.06 26.45 36.50
CA GLY A 177 32.58 25.61 37.58
C GLY A 177 34.11 25.56 37.66
N LYS A 178 34.82 26.32 36.82
CA LYS A 178 36.28 26.52 36.87
C LYS A 178 36.70 27.81 37.58
N ILE A 179 35.75 28.54 38.20
CA ILE A 179 35.99 29.66 39.12
C ILE A 179 36.03 29.14 40.55
#